data_AF-A0A7C2PT97-F1
#
_entry.id   AF-A0A7C2PT97-F1
#
_cell.length_a   1.000
_cell.length_b   1.000
_cell.length_c   1.000
_cell.angle_alpha   90.00
_cell.angle_beta   90.00
_cell.angle_gamma   90.00
#
_symmetry.space_group_name_H-M   'P 1'
#
loop_
_entity.id
_entity.type
_entity.pdbx_description
1 polymer ?
#
loop_
_entity_poly.entity_id
_entity_poly.type
_entity_poly.pdbx_seq_one_letter_code
_entity_poly.pdbx_strand_id
1 'polypeptide(L)' 'MIEALNDDAIVNRAGGRFRLTTLIQKRWLELMQGARPLVNPAGRTHLQIVVEEIVQGKIGIDLEASGLAAALRK' A
#
# COMPACT_ATOMS: atom_id res chain seq x y z
N MET A 1 13.70 6.37 -9.23
CA MET A 1 13.58 5.57 -7.98
C MET A 1 12.42 6.14 -7.18
N ILE A 2 11.62 5.32 -6.48
CA ILE A 2 10.53 5.83 -5.63
C ILE A 2 11.13 6.14 -4.24
N GLU A 3 11.28 7.42 -3.91
CA GLU A 3 11.99 7.85 -2.69
C GLU A 3 11.35 7.34 -1.41
N ALA A 4 10.02 7.26 -1.36
CA ALA A 4 9.28 6.77 -0.20
C ALA A 4 9.60 5.31 0.17
N LEU A 5 10.20 4.52 -0.73
CA LEU A 5 10.61 3.14 -0.45
C LEU A 5 12.03 3.04 0.15
N ASN A 6 12.76 4.15 0.29
CA ASN A 6 14.07 4.18 0.95
C ASN A 6 13.98 4.38 2.47
N ASP A 7 12.81 4.73 2.99
CA ASP A 7 12.57 4.96 4.42
C ASP A 7 11.79 3.79 5.02
N ASP A 8 12.19 3.33 6.20
CA ASP A 8 11.47 2.29 6.95
C ASP A 8 10.17 2.79 7.58
N ALA A 9 9.87 4.09 7.55
CA ALA A 9 8.62 4.67 8.03
C ALA A 9 7.38 4.04 7.34
N ILE A 10 7.42 3.86 6.02
CA ILE A 10 6.32 3.21 5.28
C ILE A 10 6.20 1.73 5.63
N VAL A 11 7.33 1.08 5.89
CA VAL A 11 7.41 -0.34 6.27
C VAL A 11 6.81 -0.55 7.65
N ASN A 12 7.17 0.31 8.61
CA ASN A 12 6.66 0.27 9.98
C ASN A 12 5.15 0.55 10.00
N ARG A 13 4.68 1.52 9.21
CA ARG A 13 3.24 1.81 9.07
C ARG A 13 2.46 0.63 8.47
N ALA A 14 3.03 -0.08 7.50
CA ALA A 14 2.42 -1.26 6.90
C ALA A 14 2.49 -2.52 7.80
N GLY A 15 3.25 -2.47 8.90
CA GLY A 15 3.45 -3.62 9.79
C GLY A 15 4.46 -4.65 9.27
N GLY A 16 5.44 -4.21 8.48
CA GLY A 16 6.56 -5.03 7.99
C GLY A 16 6.66 -5.11 6.47
N ARG A 17 7.83 -5.53 5.97
CA ARG A 17 8.15 -5.54 4.53
C ARG A 17 7.23 -6.44 3.72
N PHE A 18 6.92 -7.62 4.25
CA PHE A 18 6.02 -8.56 3.56
C PHE A 18 4.62 -7.97 3.38
N ARG A 19 4.07 -7.38 4.45
CA ARG A 19 2.77 -6.72 4.42
C ARG A 19 2.74 -5.55 3.46
N LEU A 20 3.79 -4.72 3.44
CA LEU A 20 3.94 -3.63 2.46
C LEU A 20 3.93 -4.16 1.03
N THR A 21 4.73 -5.19 0.73
CA THR A 21 4.79 -5.79 -0.61
C THR A 21 3.42 -6.32 -1.05
N THR A 22 2.73 -7.07 -0.17
CA THR A 22 1.39 -7.60 -0.49
C THR A 22 0.37 -6.48 -0.70
N LEU A 23 0.40 -5.43 0.11
CA LEU A 23 -0.47 -4.25 -0.05
C LEU A 23 -0.25 -3.58 -1.41
N ILE A 24 1.03 -3.36 -1.77
CA ILE A 24 1.41 -2.76 -3.05
C ILE A 24 0.92 -3.62 -4.21
N GLN A 25 1.19 -4.93 -4.17
CA GLN A 25 0.82 -5.86 -5.25
C GLN A 25 -0.70 -5.93 -5.45
N LYS A 26 -1.46 -6.04 -4.35
CA LYS A 26 -2.93 -6.09 -4.42
C LYS A 26 -3.49 -4.80 -5.03
N ARG A 27 -3.05 -3.65 -4.54
CA ARG A 27 -3.54 -2.36 -5.05
C ARG A 27 -3.12 -2.13 -6.51
N TRP A 28 -1.93 -2.54 -6.89
CA TRP A 28 -1.49 -2.44 -8.27
C TRP A 28 -2.38 -3.26 -9.21
N LEU A 29 -2.76 -4.48 -8.81
CA LEU A 29 -3.70 -5.30 -9.57
C LEU A 29 -5.07 -4.62 -9.75
N GLU A 30 -5.60 -3.98 -8.71
CA GLU A 30 -6.86 -3.22 -8.80
C GLU A 30 -6.77 -2.08 -9.82
N LEU A 31 -5.67 -1.31 -9.82
CA LEU A 31 -5.44 -0.25 -10.81
C LEU A 31 -5.34 -0.82 -12.22
N MET A 32 -4.68 -1.97 -12.41
CA MET A 32 -4.61 -2.66 -13.70
C MET A 32 -5.99 -3.14 -14.18
N GLN A 33 -6.91 -3.44 -13.25
CA GLN A 33 -8.30 -3.81 -13.54
C GLN A 33 -9.22 -2.60 -13.74
N GLY A 34 -8.69 -1.37 -13.74
CA GLY A 34 -9.46 -0.15 -14.00
C GLY A 34 -10.03 0.53 -12.75
N ALA A 35 -9.59 0.15 -11.54
CA ALA A 35 -9.97 0.88 -10.34
C ALA A 35 -9.50 2.33 -10.42
N ARG A 36 -10.33 3.25 -9.91
CA ARG A 36 -10.01 4.68 -9.91
C ARG A 36 -8.84 4.97 -8.94
N PRO A 37 -7.80 5.69 -9.37
CA PRO A 37 -6.78 6.23 -8.46
C PRO A 37 -7.39 7.17 -7.42
N LEU A 38 -6.92 7.08 -6.17
CA LEU A 38 -7.31 7.94 -5.05
C LEU A 38 -6.41 9.18 -4.93
N VAL A 39 -5.36 9.26 -5.75
CA VAL A 39 -4.45 10.41 -5.90
C VAL A 39 -4.47 10.88 -7.34
N ASN A 40 -3.95 12.08 -7.59
CA ASN A 40 -3.82 12.59 -8.96
C ASN A 40 -2.84 11.72 -9.76
N PRO A 41 -3.29 11.09 -10.87
CA PRO A 41 -2.43 10.19 -11.65
C PRO A 41 -1.43 10.91 -12.55
N ALA A 42 -1.49 12.24 -12.71
CA ALA A 42 -0.63 13.11 -13.54
C ALA A 42 0.70 12.49 -14.07
N GLY A 43 0.62 11.67 -15.12
CA GLY A 43 1.79 11.04 -15.77
C GLY A 43 2.56 10.00 -14.93
N ARG A 44 2.01 9.54 -13.81
CA ARG A 44 2.62 8.59 -12.88
C ARG A 44 2.33 7.14 -13.30
N THR A 45 3.28 6.26 -13.02
CA THR A 45 3.08 4.82 -13.16
C THR A 45 2.12 4.31 -12.07
N HIS A 46 1.49 3.16 -12.30
CA HIS A 46 0.65 2.53 -11.27
C HIS A 46 1.39 2.34 -9.95
N LEU A 47 2.66 1.92 -9.99
CA LEU A 47 3.45 1.73 -8.78
C LEU A 47 3.66 3.05 -8.01
N GLN A 48 3.93 4.15 -8.72
CA GLN A 48 4.02 5.48 -8.09
C GLN A 48 2.70 5.90 -7.45
N ILE A 49 1.58 5.67 -8.14
CA ILE A 49 0.23 5.94 -7.61
C ILE A 49 -0.02 5.14 -6.33
N VAL A 50 0.23 3.82 -6.36
CA VAL A 50 0.03 2.94 -5.18
C VAL A 50 0.85 3.41 -3.98
N VAL A 51 2.13 3.69 -4.18
CA VAL A 51 3.00 4.14 -3.07
C VAL A 51 2.51 5.45 -2.50
N GLU A 52 2.08 6.40 -3.33
CA GLU A 52 1.55 7.67 -2.85
C GLU A 52 0.22 7.53 -2.11
N GLU A 53 -0.68 6.64 -2.57
CA GLU A 53 -1.91 6.30 -1.85
C GLU A 53 -1.61 5.75 -0.44
N ILE A 54 -0.57 4.92 -0.30
CA ILE A 54 -0.12 4.38 1.00
C ILE A 54 0.51 5.48 1.87
N VAL A 55 1.38 6.32 1.30
CA VAL A 55 2.05 7.41 2.03
C VAL A 55 1.03 8.42 2.56
N GLN A 56 0.02 8.78 1.75
CA GLN A 56 -1.09 9.66 2.14
C GLN A 56 -2.11 8.97 3.06
N GLY A 57 -1.94 7.69 3.38
CA GLY A 57 -2.85 6.94 4.26
C GLY A 57 -4.23 6.70 3.67
N LYS A 58 -4.38 6.82 2.34
CA LYS A 58 -5.64 6.52 1.63
C LYS A 58 -5.89 5.03 1.50
N ILE A 59 -4.83 4.24 1.58
CA ILE A 59 -4.85 2.78 1.50
C ILE A 59 -4.00 2.21 2.64
N GLY A 60 -4.50 1.13 3.24
CA GLY A 60 -3.82 0.40 4.31
C GLY A 60 -4.36 -1.02 4.39
N ILE A 61 -3.80 -1.79 5.33
CA ILE A 61 -4.30 -3.13 5.63
C ILE A 61 -5.38 -3.01 6.70
N ASP A 62 -6.59 -3.43 6.36
CA ASP A 62 -7.65 -3.65 7.34
C ASP A 62 -7.38 -4.97 8.07
N LEU A 63 -6.93 -4.87 9.33
CA LEU A 63 -6.51 -6.02 10.12
C LEU A 63 -7.67 -6.95 10.52
N GLU A 64 -8.88 -6.40 10.66
CA GLU A 64 -10.08 -7.16 11.02
C GLU A 64 -10.61 -7.88 9.79
N ALA A 65 -10.79 -7.15 8.67
CA ALA A 65 -11.24 -7.74 7.42
C ALA A 65 -10.23 -8.73 6.82
N SER A 66 -8.93 -8.56 7.12
CA SER A 66 -7.87 -9.47 6.64
C SER A 66 -7.65 -10.70 7.55
N GLY A 67 -8.38 -10.83 8.66
CA GLY A 67 -8.18 -11.92 9.63
C GLY A 67 -6.82 -11.90 10.34
N LEU A 68 -6.09 -10.78 10.27
CA LEU A 68 -4.76 -10.63 10.89
C LEU A 68 -4.84 -10.19 12.36
N ALA A 69 -6.00 -9.70 12.81
CA ALA A 69 -6.24 -9.26 14.18
C ALA A 69 -5.88 -10.33 15.23
N ALA A 70 -6.17 -11.61 14.95
CA ALA A 70 -5.82 -12.72 15.85
C ALA A 70 -4.32 -13.02 15.91
N ALA A 71 -3.56 -12.75 14.84
CA ALA A 71 -2.13 -13.03 14.77
C ALA A 71 -1.27 -12.06 15.60
N LEU A 72 -1.81 -10.88 15.97
CA LEU A 72 -1.11 -9.84 16.73
C LEU A 72 -1.36 -9.89 18.25
N ARG A 73 -2.26 -10.77 18.73
CA ARG A 73 -2.59 -10.91 20.17
C ARG A 73 -1.69 -11.89 20.93
N LYS A 74 -0.52 -12.24 20.39
CA LYS A 74 0.44 -13.14 21.03
C LYS A 74 1.44 -12.35 21.88
#